data_AF-A0A7V4AMW9-F1
#
_entry.id   AF-A0A7V4AMW9-F1
#
_cell.length_a   1.000
_cell.length_b   1.000
_cell.length_c   1.000
_cell.angle_alpha   90.00
_cell.angle_beta   90.00
_cell.angle_gamma   90.00
#
_symmetry.space_group_name_H-M   'P 1'
#
loop_
_entity.id
_entity.type
_entity.pdbx_description
1 polymer ?
#
loop_
_entity_poly.entity_id
_entity_poly.type
_entity_poly.pdbx_seq_one_letter_code
_entity_poly.pdbx_strand_id
1 'polypeptide(L)'
;MPSPEAHRTRALRDAGLAEGLAREAPEWATVLLAHAAHHLLLGWTFARAGEDPFPESYEAAYRRMKQAGVPRRARKIHRELTRLAWKARYLCPSEEEAKALHQQAQALWEEPLGVLPPP
;
A
#
# COMPACT_ATOMS: atom_id res chain seq x y z
N MET A 1 -19.60 5.51 -7.17
CA MET A 1 -19.53 4.20 -6.49
C MET A 1 -18.09 3.72 -6.53
N PRO A 2 -17.59 3.05 -5.49
CA PRO A 2 -16.25 2.45 -5.56
C PRO A 2 -16.16 1.50 -6.75
N SER A 3 -14.98 1.44 -7.38
CA SER A 3 -14.67 0.57 -8.50
C SER A 3 -13.20 0.14 -8.46
N PRO A 4 -12.81 -0.97 -9.11
CA PRO A 4 -11.40 -1.32 -9.25
C PRO A 4 -10.53 -0.17 -9.78
N GLU A 5 -11.06 0.56 -10.78
CA GLU A 5 -10.41 1.74 -11.37
C GLU A 5 -10.22 2.86 -10.34
N ALA A 6 -11.25 3.16 -9.54
CA ALA A 6 -11.18 4.21 -8.52
C ALA A 6 -10.11 3.89 -7.45
N HIS A 7 -10.00 2.62 -7.05
CA HIS A 7 -8.92 2.15 -6.17
C HIS A 7 -7.54 2.31 -6.80
N ARG A 8 -7.40 1.98 -8.10
CA ARG A 8 -6.14 2.18 -8.83
C ARG A 8 -5.77 3.66 -8.93
N THR A 9 -6.71 4.54 -9.29
CA THR A 9 -6.49 5.99 -9.33
C THR A 9 -6.08 6.51 -7.97
N ARG A 10 -6.72 6.04 -6.89
CA ARG A 10 -6.34 6.42 -5.52
C ARG A 10 -4.92 5.97 -5.18
N ALA A 11 -4.55 4.74 -5.52
CA ALA A 11 -3.21 4.22 -5.30
C ALA A 11 -2.13 5.06 -6.00
N LEU A 12 -2.35 5.41 -7.27
CA LEU A 12 -1.42 6.24 -8.04
C LEU A 12 -1.30 7.65 -7.45
N ARG A 13 -2.42 8.24 -7.00
CA ARG A 13 -2.43 9.54 -6.35
C ARG A 13 -1.64 9.53 -5.03
N ASP A 14 -1.88 8.53 -4.18
CA ASP A 14 -1.19 8.41 -2.90
C ASP A 14 0.32 8.21 -3.11
N ALA A 15 0.73 7.43 -4.12
CA ALA A 15 2.14 7.26 -4.49
C ALA A 15 2.79 8.56 -5.00
N GLY A 16 2.11 9.32 -5.86
CA GLY A 16 2.63 10.61 -6.33
C GLY A 16 2.74 11.65 -5.20
N LEU A 17 1.81 11.63 -4.23
CA LEU A 17 1.93 12.47 -3.03
C LEU A 17 3.10 12.03 -2.14
N ALA A 18 3.35 10.72 -2.02
CA ALA A 18 4.50 10.22 -1.28
C ALA A 18 5.81 10.71 -1.89
N GLU A 19 5.95 10.69 -3.21
CA GLU A 19 7.11 11.20 -3.93
C GLU A 19 7.34 12.69 -3.64
N GLY A 20 6.28 13.51 -3.70
CA GLY A 20 6.37 14.94 -3.40
C GLY A 20 6.76 15.26 -1.94
N LEU A 21 6.39 14.39 -0.99
CA LEU A 21 6.68 14.58 0.43
C LEU A 21 8.00 13.95 0.89
N ALA A 22 8.63 13.10 0.07
CA ALA A 22 9.78 12.28 0.46
C ALA A 22 10.93 13.07 1.13
N ARG A 23 11.14 14.32 0.71
CA ARG A 23 12.19 15.18 1.25
C ARG A 23 11.81 15.90 2.54
N GLU A 24 10.57 16.38 2.63
CA GLU A 24 10.12 17.28 3.72
C GLU A 24 9.48 16.52 4.88
N ALA A 25 8.86 15.38 4.58
CA ALA A 25 8.08 14.58 5.51
C ALA A 25 8.20 13.08 5.15
N PRO A 26 9.40 12.48 5.24
CA PRO A 26 9.66 11.10 4.84
C PRO A 26 8.79 10.07 5.61
N GLU A 27 8.43 10.35 6.86
CA GLU A 27 7.52 9.51 7.64
C GLU A 27 6.11 9.48 7.04
N TRP A 28 5.61 10.61 6.55
CA TRP A 28 4.31 10.70 5.89
C TRP A 28 4.36 10.12 4.47
N ALA A 29 5.46 10.31 3.76
CA ALA A 29 5.69 9.62 2.48
C ALA A 29 5.64 8.09 2.66
N THR A 30 6.26 7.56 3.72
CA THR A 30 6.20 6.12 4.06
C THR A 30 4.77 5.64 4.30
N VAL A 31 3.95 6.41 5.03
CA VAL A 31 2.53 6.09 5.28
C VAL A 31 1.74 6.06 3.98
N LEU A 32 1.96 7.05 3.10
CA LEU A 32 1.28 7.14 1.81
C LEU A 32 1.62 5.97 0.88
N LEU A 33 2.86 5.47 0.86
CA LEU A 33 3.21 4.27 0.10
C LEU A 33 2.48 3.02 0.60
N ALA A 34 2.27 2.89 1.91
CA ALA A 34 1.46 1.80 2.46
C ALA A 34 -0.02 1.93 2.05
N HIS A 35 -0.57 3.14 2.03
CA HIS A 35 -1.93 3.42 1.56
C HIS A 35 -2.07 3.13 0.06
N ALA A 36 -1.09 3.53 -0.74
CA ALA A 36 -1.05 3.26 -2.17
C ALA A 36 -1.10 1.76 -2.45
N ALA A 37 -0.24 0.98 -1.79
CA ALA A 37 -0.25 -0.48 -1.90
C ALA A 37 -1.57 -1.09 -1.43
N HIS A 38 -2.15 -0.57 -0.35
CA HIS A 38 -3.44 -1.04 0.15
C HIS A 38 -4.54 -0.86 -0.90
N HIS A 39 -4.71 0.36 -1.43
CA HIS A 39 -5.72 0.64 -2.45
C HIS A 39 -5.50 -0.16 -3.73
N LEU A 40 -4.26 -0.35 -4.17
CA LEU A 40 -3.96 -1.17 -5.34
C LEU A 40 -4.45 -2.62 -5.16
N LEU A 41 -4.16 -3.22 -4.00
CA LEU A 41 -4.60 -4.59 -3.70
C LEU A 41 -6.11 -4.70 -3.49
N LEU A 42 -6.77 -3.66 -2.95
CA LEU A 42 -8.23 -3.62 -2.86
C LEU A 42 -8.87 -3.58 -4.25
N GLY A 43 -8.36 -2.75 -5.16
CA GLY A 43 -8.87 -2.67 -6.53
C GLY A 43 -8.75 -4.00 -7.27
N TRP A 44 -7.60 -4.67 -7.13
CA TRP A 44 -7.39 -6.01 -7.69
C TRP A 44 -8.33 -7.05 -7.06
N THR A 45 -8.49 -7.01 -5.74
CA THR A 45 -9.40 -7.92 -4.99
C THR A 45 -10.84 -7.73 -5.45
N PHE A 46 -11.28 -6.47 -5.58
CA PHE A 46 -12.62 -6.12 -6.07
C PHE A 46 -12.82 -6.67 -7.49
N ALA A 47 -11.90 -6.40 -8.42
CA ALA A 47 -12.04 -6.86 -9.81
C ALA A 47 -12.25 -8.38 -9.92
N ARG A 48 -11.68 -9.18 -9.01
CA ARG A 48 -11.88 -10.63 -8.95
C ARG A 48 -13.09 -11.10 -8.15
N ALA A 49 -13.40 -10.43 -7.05
CA ALA A 49 -14.51 -10.79 -6.19
C ALA A 49 -15.87 -10.32 -6.72
N GLY A 50 -15.89 -9.32 -7.60
CA GLY A 50 -17.11 -8.69 -8.11
C GLY A 50 -17.78 -7.71 -7.13
N GLU A 51 -17.25 -7.58 -5.91
CA GLU A 51 -17.71 -6.67 -4.86
C GLU A 51 -16.53 -5.91 -4.24
N ASP A 52 -16.77 -4.67 -3.80
CA ASP A 52 -15.77 -3.92 -3.03
C ASP A 52 -15.60 -4.61 -1.67
N PRO A 53 -14.41 -5.09 -1.32
CA PRO A 53 -14.19 -5.74 -0.03
C PRO A 53 -14.36 -4.82 1.18
N PHE A 54 -14.63 -3.51 1.02
CA PHE A 54 -14.72 -2.44 2.04
C PHE A 54 -14.43 -2.93 3.46
N PRO A 55 -13.14 -3.10 3.79
CA PRO A 55 -12.79 -3.93 4.92
C PRO A 55 -12.92 -3.13 6.22
N GLU A 56 -13.62 -3.70 7.20
CA GLU A 56 -13.76 -3.16 8.57
C GLU A 56 -12.42 -3.08 9.32
N SER A 57 -11.40 -3.80 8.85
CA SER A 57 -10.04 -3.79 9.39
C SER A 57 -8.99 -4.24 8.36
N TYR A 58 -7.72 -3.90 8.58
CA TYR A 58 -6.61 -4.39 7.75
C TYR A 58 -6.52 -5.92 7.72
N GLU A 59 -6.90 -6.61 8.80
CA GLU A 59 -6.91 -8.07 8.82
C GLU A 59 -8.04 -8.65 7.96
N ALA A 60 -9.24 -8.07 8.03
CA ALA A 60 -10.35 -8.43 7.15
C ALA A 60 -9.97 -8.23 5.68
N ALA A 61 -9.34 -7.08 5.35
CA ALA A 61 -8.81 -6.80 4.03
C ALA A 61 -7.84 -7.89 3.56
N TYR A 62 -6.90 -8.29 4.42
CA TYR A 62 -5.91 -9.31 4.12
C TYR A 62 -6.53 -10.69 3.84
N ARG A 63 -7.55 -11.07 4.62
CA ARG A 63 -8.29 -12.33 4.39
C ARG A 63 -9.01 -12.31 3.04
N ARG A 64 -9.66 -11.20 2.69
CA ARG A 64 -10.32 -11.00 1.39
C ARG A 64 -9.32 -11.05 0.23
N MET A 65 -8.18 -10.36 0.34
CA MET A 65 -7.06 -10.45 -0.63
C MET A 65 -6.57 -11.90 -0.80
N LYS A 66 -6.54 -12.68 0.28
CA LYS A 66 -6.17 -14.10 0.23
C LYS A 66 -7.19 -14.92 -0.54
N GLN A 67 -8.48 -14.74 -0.26
CA GLN A 67 -9.58 -15.46 -0.91
C GLN A 67 -9.69 -15.12 -2.41
N ALA A 68 -9.49 -13.84 -2.77
CA ALA A 68 -9.50 -13.40 -4.17
C ALA A 68 -8.28 -13.89 -4.98
N GLY A 69 -7.29 -14.51 -4.34
CA GLY A 69 -6.14 -15.07 -5.02
C GLY A 69 -4.98 -14.09 -5.27
N VAL A 70 -4.90 -12.97 -4.53
CA VAL A 70 -3.78 -12.02 -4.66
C VAL A 70 -2.45 -12.78 -4.54
N PRO A 71 -1.41 -12.51 -5.34
CA PRO A 71 -0.13 -13.18 -5.19
C PRO A 71 0.45 -13.08 -3.77
N ARG A 72 1.03 -14.18 -3.25
CA ARG A 72 1.63 -14.22 -1.90
C ARG A 72 2.69 -13.13 -1.71
N ARG A 73 3.47 -12.82 -2.76
CA ARG A 73 4.50 -11.77 -2.72
C ARG A 73 3.89 -10.38 -2.53
N ALA A 74 2.86 -10.04 -3.32
CA ALA A 74 2.14 -8.77 -3.19
C ALA A 74 1.53 -8.60 -1.78
N ARG A 75 0.92 -9.66 -1.23
CA ARG A 75 0.43 -9.66 0.17
C ARG A 75 1.53 -9.46 1.21
N LYS A 76 2.75 -9.99 0.97
CA LYS A 76 3.90 -9.77 1.86
C LYS A 76 4.39 -8.33 1.79
N ILE A 77 4.53 -7.78 0.58
CA ILE A 77 4.92 -6.38 0.35
C ILE A 77 3.95 -5.45 1.09
N HIS A 78 2.64 -5.63 0.93
CA HIS A 78 1.64 -4.83 1.64
C HIS A 78 1.78 -4.90 3.17
N ARG A 79 1.99 -6.10 3.75
CA ARG A 79 2.22 -6.23 5.20
C ARG A 79 3.49 -5.51 5.64
N GLU A 80 4.54 -5.61 4.84
CA GLU A 80 5.83 -4.99 5.14
C GLU A 80 5.74 -3.46 5.08
N LEU A 81 5.11 -2.91 4.05
CA LEU A 81 4.80 -1.48 3.94
C LEU A 81 3.94 -1.00 5.12
N THR A 82 2.92 -1.77 5.51
CA THR A 82 2.07 -1.44 6.69
C THR A 82 2.91 -1.38 7.97
N ARG A 83 3.87 -2.30 8.13
CA ARG A 83 4.80 -2.32 9.27
C ARG A 83 5.70 -1.09 9.27
N LEU A 84 6.27 -0.71 8.13
CA LEU A 84 7.10 0.48 7.99
C LEU A 84 6.30 1.76 8.28
N ALA A 85 5.08 1.86 7.74
CA ALA A 85 4.17 2.97 8.01
C ALA A 85 3.80 3.08 9.50
N TRP A 86 3.57 1.96 10.19
CA TRP A 86 3.31 1.96 11.63
C TRP A 86 4.52 2.51 12.41
N LYS A 87 5.74 2.08 12.05
CA LYS A 87 6.98 2.59 12.66
C LYS A 87 7.14 4.08 12.43
N ALA A 88 6.99 4.52 11.17
CA ALA A 88 7.09 5.92 10.78
C ALA A 88 6.10 6.80 11.55
N ARG A 89 4.86 6.32 11.73
CA ARG A 89 3.79 7.08 12.38
C ARG A 89 3.89 7.12 13.91
N TYR A 90 4.22 6.00 14.55
CA TYR A 90 4.02 5.84 15.99
C TYR A 90 5.30 5.76 16.82
N LEU A 91 6.46 5.54 16.19
CA LEU A 91 7.73 5.52 16.93
C LEU A 91 8.42 6.88 16.99
N CYS A 92 7.84 7.92 16.35
CA CYS A 92 8.42 9.26 16.26
C CYS A 92 9.93 9.21 15.92
N PRO A 93 10.30 8.60 14.78
CA PRO A 93 11.69 8.41 14.40
C PRO A 93 12.42 9.75 14.24
N SER A 94 13.74 9.73 14.42
CA SER A 94 14.60 10.82 13.96
C SER A 94 14.49 11.02 12.45
N GLU A 95 14.95 12.17 11.95
CA GLU A 95 14.90 12.47 10.52
C GLU A 95 15.66 11.43 9.66
N GLU A 96 16.83 10.97 10.12
CA GLU A 96 17.61 9.95 9.43
C GLU A 96 16.89 8.60 9.41
N GLU A 97 16.29 8.19 10.53
CA GLU A 97 15.49 6.97 10.60
C GLU A 97 14.26 7.06 9.71
N ALA A 98 13.58 8.22 9.67
CA ALA A 98 12.43 8.44 8.81
C ALA A 98 12.81 8.33 7.33
N LYS A 99 13.93 8.92 6.92
CA LYS A 99 14.49 8.77 5.56
C LYS A 99 14.82 7.31 5.24
N ALA A 100 15.43 6.58 6.18
CA ALA A 100 15.76 5.17 5.99
C ALA A 100 14.52 4.28 5.88
N LEU A 101 13.47 4.55 6.68
CA LEU A 101 12.18 3.87 6.58
C LEU A 101 11.52 4.16 5.22
N HIS A 102 11.56 5.41 4.76
CA HIS A 102 11.03 5.79 3.47
C HIS A 102 11.77 5.10 2.32
N GLN A 103 13.10 5.07 2.32
CA GLN A 103 13.89 4.37 1.31
C GLN A 103 13.53 2.87 1.24
N GLN A 104 13.35 2.21 2.38
CA GLN A 104 12.88 0.82 2.42
C GLN A 104 11.48 0.66 1.85
N ALA A 105 10.57 1.58 2.16
CA ALA A 105 9.21 1.55 1.65
C ALA A 105 9.17 1.81 0.13
N GLN A 106 9.98 2.75 -0.35
CA GLN A 106 10.11 3.06 -1.77
C GLN A 106 10.62 1.83 -2.55
N ALA A 107 11.66 1.16 -2.05
CA ALA A 107 12.18 -0.06 -2.68
C ALA A 107 11.12 -1.18 -2.75
N LEU A 108 10.26 -1.31 -1.74
CA LEU A 108 9.15 -2.27 -1.74
C LEU A 108 8.00 -1.88 -2.66
N TRP A 109 7.77 -0.58 -2.84
CA TRP A 109 6.77 -0.04 -3.75
C TRP A 109 7.18 -0.20 -5.22
N GLU A 110 8.46 0.05 -5.50
CA GLU A 110 9.09 -0.11 -6.82
C GLU A 110 9.32 -1.59 -7.18
N GLU A 111 9.46 -2.47 -6.18
CA GLU A 111 9.38 -3.90 -6.42
C GLU A 111 8.07 -4.19 -7.16
N PRO A 112 8.09 -4.89 -8.31
CA PRO A 112 6.99 -4.84 -9.24
C PRO A 112 5.71 -5.40 -8.60
N LEU A 113 4.87 -4.50 -8.10
CA LEU A 113 3.42 -4.67 -8.08
C LEU A 113 2.90 -4.90 -9.52
N GLY A 114 3.73 -4.63 -10.54
CA GLY A 114 3.59 -5.09 -11.93
C GLY A 114 3.62 -6.61 -12.17
N VAL A 115 3.72 -7.44 -11.12
CA VAL A 115 3.46 -8.89 -11.20
C VAL A 115 2.06 -9.24 -10.67
N LEU A 116 1.21 -8.26 -10.36
CA LEU A 116 -0.21 -8.55 -10.26
C LEU A 116 -0.68 -8.95 -11.66
N PRO A 117 -1.06 -10.23 -11.88
CA PRO A 117 -1.65 -10.59 -13.16
C PRO A 117 -2.90 -9.71 -13.37
N PRO A 118 -3.33 -9.49 -14.62
CA PRO A 118 -4.62 -8.86 -14.85
C PRO A 118 -5.69 -9.57 -13.98
N PRO A 119 -6.58 -8.80 -13.32
CA PRO A 119 -7.59 -9.37 -12.46
C PRO A 119 -8.44 -10.41 -13.20
#